data_AF-A0A7W3T720-F1
#
_entry.id   AF-A0A7W3T720-F1
#
_cell.length_a   1.000
_cell.length_b   1.000
_cell.length_c   1.000
_cell.angle_alpha   90.00
_cell.angle_beta   90.00
_cell.angle_gamma   90.00
#
_symmetry.space_group_name_H-M   'P 1'
#
loop_
_entity.id
_entity.type
_entity.pdbx_description
1 polymer ?
#
loop_
_entity_poly.entity_id
_entity_poly.type
_entity_poly.pdbx_seq_one_letter_code
_entity_poly.pdbx_strand_id
1 'polypeptide(L)'
;MPVLGEAEAARLDWVRAEVEDGSDEHCFEVALDGGWVHIRQTDDPAAIVTTTRSKWDAFVLGVRNNEFDHFVTDVPAPTGTDRPDPAGA
;
A
#
# COMPACT_ATOMS: atom_id res chain seq x y z
N MET A 1 8.53 7.59 -17.84
CA MET A 1 8.48 7.37 -16.38
C MET A 1 9.92 7.20 -15.94
N PRO A 2 10.49 8.15 -15.19
CA PRO A 2 11.86 8.02 -14.72
C PRO A 2 11.97 6.89 -13.68
N VAL A 3 13.08 6.17 -13.74
CA VAL A 3 13.52 5.27 -12.67
C VAL A 3 14.35 6.12 -11.71
N LEU A 4 14.01 6.09 -10.41
CA LEU A 4 14.77 6.80 -9.38
C LEU A 4 15.96 5.96 -8.92
N GLY A 5 17.12 6.58 -8.79
CA GLY A 5 18.25 5.99 -8.07
C GLY A 5 18.03 6.03 -6.56
N GLU A 6 18.68 5.14 -5.81
CA GLU A 6 18.57 5.06 -4.34
C GLU A 6 18.89 6.40 -3.65
N ALA A 7 19.93 7.10 -4.11
CA ALA A 7 20.33 8.38 -3.54
C ALA A 7 19.30 9.49 -3.79
N GLU A 8 18.55 9.43 -4.90
CA GLU A 8 17.48 10.38 -5.21
C GLU A 8 16.25 10.06 -4.36
N ALA A 9 15.87 8.79 -4.30
CA ALA A 9 14.77 8.31 -3.47
C ALA A 9 14.96 8.65 -1.98
N ALA A 10 16.19 8.56 -1.45
CA ALA A 10 16.50 8.89 -0.06
C ALA A 10 16.30 10.37 0.30
N ARG A 11 16.20 11.26 -0.69
CA ARG A 11 16.00 12.71 -0.49
C ARG A 11 14.55 13.15 -0.60
N LEU A 12 13.64 12.26 -0.95
CA LEU A 12 12.22 12.57 -1.10
C LEU A 12 11.51 12.57 0.25
N ASP A 13 10.47 13.40 0.34
CA ASP A 13 9.58 13.45 1.49
C ASP A 13 8.52 12.34 1.37
N TRP A 14 8.82 11.18 1.96
CA TRP A 14 7.93 10.01 1.95
C TRP A 14 6.83 10.14 3.00
N VAL A 15 5.58 9.94 2.58
CA VAL A 15 4.41 9.83 3.45
C VAL A 15 4.00 8.37 3.52
N ARG A 16 4.13 7.78 4.71
CA ARG A 16 3.72 6.40 5.01
C ARG A 16 2.21 6.30 5.17
N ALA A 17 1.60 5.27 4.59
CA ALA A 17 0.21 4.93 4.84
C ALA A 17 0.03 4.34 6.25
N GLU A 18 -1.01 4.76 6.97
CA GLU A 18 -1.34 4.18 8.27
C GLU A 18 -2.06 2.83 8.08
N VAL A 19 -1.61 1.81 8.81
CA VAL A 19 -2.23 0.48 8.88
C VAL A 19 -2.63 0.21 10.33
N GLU A 20 -3.82 -0.34 10.55
CA GLU A 20 -4.41 -0.50 11.90
C GLU A 20 -3.57 -1.40 12.82
N ASP A 21 -2.87 -2.38 12.26
CA ASP A 21 -1.99 -3.29 13.01
C ASP A 21 -0.59 -2.72 13.26
N GLY A 22 -0.27 -1.53 12.71
CA GLY A 22 1.03 -0.88 12.81
C GLY A 22 2.17 -1.65 12.13
N SER A 23 1.87 -2.67 11.33
CA SER A 23 2.88 -3.49 10.67
C SER A 23 3.50 -2.77 9.46
N ASP A 24 4.70 -3.20 9.08
CA ASP A 24 5.35 -2.75 7.84
C ASP A 24 4.99 -3.69 6.66
N GLU A 25 4.60 -4.94 6.96
CA GLU A 25 4.07 -5.90 5.98
C GLU A 25 2.76 -5.35 5.42
N HIS A 26 2.72 -5.07 4.11
CA HIS A 26 1.60 -4.42 3.41
C HIS A 26 1.47 -2.91 3.57
N CYS A 27 2.41 -2.25 4.27
CA CYS A 27 2.44 -0.79 4.33
C CYS A 27 3.17 -0.21 3.11
N PHE A 28 2.63 0.85 2.50
CA PHE A 28 3.26 1.55 1.39
C PHE A 28 3.53 3.02 1.74
N GLU A 29 4.46 3.63 1.00
CA GLU A 29 4.82 5.03 1.13
C GLU A 29 4.69 5.75 -0.22
N VAL A 30 4.36 7.04 -0.17
CA VAL A 30 4.19 7.89 -1.35
C VAL A 30 4.99 9.17 -1.20
N ALA A 31 5.70 9.57 -2.25
CA ALA A 31 6.37 10.86 -2.33
C ALA A 31 5.98 11.64 -3.59
N LEU A 32 5.91 12.97 -3.46
CA LEU A 32 5.67 13.89 -4.56
C LEU A 32 7.00 14.52 -5.00
N ASP A 33 7.27 14.49 -6.30
CA ASP A 33 8.44 15.15 -6.89
C ASP A 33 8.03 15.90 -8.16
N GLY A 34 7.72 17.20 -8.01
CA GLY A 34 7.21 18.03 -9.10
C GLY A 34 5.95 17.45 -9.75
N GLY A 35 6.08 16.97 -10.99
CA GLY A 35 4.99 16.35 -11.77
C GLY A 35 4.83 14.84 -11.55
N TRP A 36 5.71 14.23 -10.75
CA TRP A 36 5.78 12.80 -10.52
C TRP A 36 5.26 12.42 -9.13
N VAL A 37 4.77 11.19 -9.06
CA VAL A 37 4.37 10.50 -7.84
C VAL A 37 5.17 9.21 -7.79
N HIS A 38 5.85 8.97 -6.68
CA HIS A 38 6.63 7.77 -6.43
C HIS A 38 5.95 6.96 -5.34
N ILE A 39 5.86 5.65 -5.54
CA ILE A 39 5.19 4.71 -4.65
C ILE A 39 6.16 3.57 -4.39
N ARG A 40 6.30 3.15 -3.14
CA ARG A 40 7.11 1.98 -2.75
C ARG A 40 6.47 1.24 -1.60
N GLN A 41 6.92 0.01 -1.36
CA GLN A 41 6.60 -0.69 -0.12
C GLN A 41 7.54 -0.23 0.99
N THR A 42 7.06 -0.24 2.22
CA THR A 42 7.85 0.15 3.41
C THR A 42 8.94 -0.89 3.68
N ASP A 43 8.64 -2.16 3.46
CA ASP A 43 9.54 -3.32 3.65
C ASP A 43 10.47 -3.60 2.45
N ASP A 44 10.17 -3.04 1.27
CA ASP A 44 11.05 -3.04 0.09
C ASP A 44 11.21 -1.62 -0.51
N PRO A 45 12.05 -0.76 0.11
CA PRO A 45 12.17 0.63 -0.28
C PRO A 45 12.89 0.86 -1.62
N ALA A 46 13.46 -0.18 -2.23
CA ALA A 46 14.12 -0.12 -3.53
C ALA A 46 13.15 -0.35 -4.70
N ALA A 47 12.03 -1.03 -4.46
CA ALA A 47 10.99 -1.27 -5.46
C ALA A 47 10.07 -0.04 -5.63
N ILE A 48 10.51 0.92 -6.45
CA ILE A 48 9.78 2.17 -6.67
C ILE A 48 9.01 2.15 -7.99
N VAL A 49 7.70 2.38 -7.90
CA VAL A 49 6.84 2.67 -9.05
C VAL A 49 6.72 4.18 -9.21
N THR A 50 7.02 4.67 -10.41
CA THR A 50 6.84 6.09 -10.76
C THR A 50 5.63 6.27 -11.67
N THR A 51 4.78 7.24 -11.34
CA THR A 51 3.65 7.67 -12.16
C THR A 51 3.55 9.19 -12.24
N THR A 52 2.69 9.72 -13.12
CA THR A 52 2.40 11.16 -13.18
C THR A 52 1.30 11.53 -12.21
N ARG A 53 1.24 12.80 -11.82
CA ARG A 53 0.16 13.33 -10.99
C ARG A 53 -1.24 13.07 -11.57
N SER A 54 -1.43 13.28 -12.88
CA SER A 54 -2.74 13.04 -13.53
C SER A 54 -3.17 11.58 -13.49
N LYS A 55 -2.22 10.64 -13.61
CA LYS A 55 -2.54 9.20 -13.49
C LYS A 55 -2.82 8.80 -12.06
N TRP A 56 -2.10 9.38 -11.10
CA TRP A 56 -2.36 9.21 -9.68
C TRP A 56 -3.76 9.70 -9.30
N ASP A 57 -4.14 10.90 -9.73
CA ASP A 57 -5.46 11.47 -9.44
C ASP A 57 -6.60 10.59 -10.01
N ALA A 58 -6.41 10.08 -11.24
CA ALA A 58 -7.36 9.14 -11.85
C ALA A 58 -7.44 7.81 -11.08
N PHE A 59 -6.30 7.26 -10.65
CA PHE A 59 -6.26 6.05 -9.83
C PHE A 59 -6.98 6.24 -8.50
N VAL A 60 -6.72 7.34 -7.77
CA VAL A 60 -7.40 7.67 -6.51
C VAL A 60 -8.91 7.80 -6.71
N LEU A 61 -9.34 8.40 -7.84
CA LEU A 61 -10.77 8.48 -8.18
C LEU A 61 -11.39 7.10 -8.39
N GLY A 62 -10.70 6.20 -9.10
CA GLY A 62 -11.14 4.81 -9.29
C GLY A 62 -11.26 4.05 -7.97
N VAL A 63 -10.26 4.17 -7.08
CA VAL A 63 -10.29 3.56 -5.73
C VAL A 63 -11.50 4.06 -4.94
N ARG A 64 -11.76 5.37 -4.92
CA ARG A 64 -12.91 5.95 -4.22
C ARG A 64 -14.27 5.54 -4.81
N ASN A 65 -14.28 5.15 -6.08
CA ASN A 65 -15.47 4.65 -6.76
C ASN A 65 -15.64 3.13 -6.63
N ASN A 66 -14.87 2.47 -5.75
CA ASN A 66 -14.88 1.02 -5.52
C ASN A 66 -14.59 0.22 -6.82
N GLU A 67 -13.84 0.82 -7.76
CA GLU A 67 -13.57 0.20 -9.06
C GLU A 67 -12.75 -1.08 -8.91
N PHE A 68 -11.96 -1.21 -7.83
CA PHE A 68 -11.01 -2.30 -7.61
C PHE A 68 -11.49 -3.36 -6.60
N ASP A 69 -12.67 -3.22 -6.00
CA ASP A 69 -13.12 -4.12 -4.92
C ASP A 69 -13.40 -5.55 -5.40
N HIS A 70 -13.63 -5.72 -6.71
CA HIS A 70 -13.84 -7.02 -7.33
C HIS A 70 -12.56 -7.87 -7.46
N PHE A 71 -11.38 -7.33 -7.12
CA PHE A 71 -10.12 -8.09 -7.09
C PHE A 71 -9.92 -8.90 -5.79
N VAL A 72 -10.81 -8.77 -4.80
CA VAL A 72 -10.70 -9.43 -3.48
C VAL A 72 -11.49 -10.76 -3.41
N THR A 73 -12.00 -11.26 -4.53
CA THR A 73 -12.66 -12.58 -4.56
C THR A 73 -11.67 -13.71 -4.32
N ASP A 74 -11.75 -14.32 -3.13
CA ASP A 74 -11.19 -15.61 -2.67
C ASP A 74 -10.39 -15.57 -1.35
N VAL A 75 -10.64 -14.61 -0.45
CA VAL A 75 -10.31 -14.82 0.97
C VAL A 75 -11.49 -15.54 1.64
N PRO A 76 -11.39 -16.84 1.97
CA PRO A 76 -12.44 -17.50 2.75
C PRO A 76 -12.61 -16.73 4.07
N ALA A 77 -13.87 -16.51 4.46
CA ALA A 77 -14.18 -15.90 5.75
C ALA A 77 -13.35 -16.58 6.85
N PRO A 78 -12.76 -15.84 7.80
CA PRO A 78 -11.99 -16.44 8.88
C PRO A 78 -12.89 -17.47 9.57
N THR A 79 -12.57 -18.75 9.40
CA THR A 79 -13.28 -19.84 10.06
C THR A 79 -13.03 -19.68 11.54
N GLY A 80 -14.00 -19.11 12.26
CA GLY A 80 -13.98 -18.92 13.70
C GLY A 80 -14.08 -20.25 14.45
N THR A 81 -13.09 -21.13 14.29
CA THR A 81 -13.00 -22.40 15.03
C THR A 81 -11.77 -22.49 15.94
N ASP A 82 -10.93 -21.45 16.05
CA ASP A 82 -9.90 -21.39 17.09
C ASP A 82 -10.39 -20.70 18.37
N ARG A 83 -11.58 -21.09 18.84
CA ARG A 83 -11.90 -20.91 20.26
C ARG A 83 -11.48 -22.21 20.95
N PRO A 84 -10.39 -22.23 21.74
CA PRO A 84 -10.10 -23.41 22.55
C PRO A 84 -11.30 -23.68 23.45
N ASP A 85 -11.73 -24.94 23.49
CA ASP A 85 -12.78 -25.41 24.41
C ASP A 85 -12.46 -24.91 25.82
N PRO A 86 -13.44 -24.37 26.57
CA PRO A 86 -13.22 -24.07 27.98
C PRO A 86 -12.90 -25.39 28.66
N ALA A 87 -11.65 -25.52 29.13
CA ALA A 87 -11.18 -26.66 29.90
C ALA A 87 -12.17 -26.94 31.02
N GLY A 88 -12.63 -28.18 31.08
CA GLY A 88 -13.62 -28.64 32.04
C GLY A 88 -13.27 -28.31 33.48
N ALA A 89 -14.31 -27.95 34.24
CA ALA A 89 -14.35 -27.94 35.69
C ALA A 89 -15.71 -28.50 36.12
#